data_AF-A0A4U1JLX4-F1
#
_entry.id   AF-A0A4U1JLX4-F1
#
_cell.length_a   1.000
_cell.length_b   1.000
_cell.length_c   1.000
_cell.angle_alpha   90.00
_cell.angle_beta   90.00
_cell.angle_gamma   90.00
#
_symmetry.space_group_name_H-M   'P 1'
#
loop_
_entity.id
_entity.type
_entity.pdbx_description
1 polymer ?
#
loop_
_entity_poly.entity_id
_entity_poly.type
_entity_poly.pdbx_seq_one_letter_code
_entity_poly.pdbx_strand_id
1 'polypeptide(L)'
;MPDTSTGAGGDAGGGSAGGMGGAGGLDGGPDVTPGSPCTTDLDCVALEGPCSDGVCAGESGCQLVPKNDFGPCDDGLFCTVNDVCLSGACTAGTSKICPSNGEACKIGSCNEETNACEFGPVNEGGFCDDGDPCTELGVCKAGACQLGPKIDCSFLNDLCAIGTCDPVAGCIAVPQNDGVFCDDKLFCTVEDVCVAGQCVGAPNPCTPTADPCKIPQCDEIQETCVAIAGNDGAACEDGNACTEGEVCAGGACGSGAPVPSGTTCNDNKACTTGETCEAGTCGGGAPILACAPGDGCCPAGCDLSTDDDCKLLKIGVMGGPFYVDDLRAHLATQPFIGSAVVNTDCSLSTLQKFDVVILHGQMSCFSPSTLNTYVQGGGGVIATPWMYSNYGDLDALPVTGQLINSFQSYPLKVTVTDPTDVLLQGVTFQNGDFVGWEEIQFTLKPGAKSSVVWLGDLSRHAVAKWQYGSGRVVYLDFHYLTSDCSLASGYTWGKQLAYNATLWAGKVL
;
A
#
# COMPACT_ATOMS: atom_id res chain seq x y z
N MET A 1 21.13 -41.86 48.03
CA MET A 1 21.95 -43.04 48.37
C MET A 1 23.32 -42.79 47.78
N PRO A 2 24.33 -42.65 48.64
CA PRO A 2 25.71 -42.39 48.24
C PRO A 2 26.40 -43.72 47.95
N ASP A 3 27.45 -43.71 47.12
CA ASP A 3 28.49 -44.72 47.26
C ASP A 3 29.84 -44.03 47.42
N THR A 4 30.37 -44.24 48.62
CA THR A 4 31.68 -43.92 49.13
C THR A 4 32.62 -45.09 48.86
N SER A 5 33.85 -44.83 48.40
CA SER A 5 35.07 -45.50 48.90
C SER A 5 36.29 -44.72 48.37
N THR A 6 37.04 -43.99 49.19
CA THR A 6 38.12 -44.42 50.11
C THR A 6 39.24 -45.22 49.46
N GLY A 7 40.47 -44.69 49.51
CA GLY A 7 41.62 -45.55 49.76
C GLY A 7 42.96 -45.15 49.15
N ALA A 8 43.79 -44.51 49.97
CA ALA A 8 45.20 -44.82 50.23
C ALA A 8 46.30 -44.32 49.27
N GLY A 9 47.30 -43.69 49.89
CA GLY A 9 48.54 -43.19 49.29
C GLY A 9 49.59 -44.26 48.98
N GLY A 10 50.76 -43.79 48.56
CA GLY A 10 51.93 -44.62 48.33
C GLY A 10 53.06 -43.84 47.65
N ASP A 11 53.89 -43.18 48.46
CA ASP A 11 55.29 -42.92 48.10
C ASP A 11 56.04 -44.25 48.10
N ALA A 12 56.79 -44.54 47.03
CA ALA A 12 58.09 -45.23 47.08
C ALA A 12 58.68 -45.34 45.67
N GLY A 13 59.95 -44.97 45.55
CA GLY A 13 60.73 -45.14 44.32
C GLY A 13 61.14 -46.58 44.03
N GLY A 14 61.81 -46.74 42.89
CA GLY A 14 62.47 -47.97 42.48
C GLY A 14 62.75 -47.94 40.98
N GLY A 15 64.01 -47.72 40.61
CA GLY A 15 64.43 -47.75 39.21
C GLY A 15 64.46 -49.16 38.63
N SER A 16 64.55 -49.25 37.30
CA SER A 16 65.64 -49.92 36.58
C SER A 16 65.41 -49.87 35.06
N ALA A 17 66.49 -49.56 34.35
CA ALA A 17 66.97 -50.17 33.11
C ALA A 17 66.05 -50.39 31.88
N GLY A 18 66.59 -49.95 30.74
CA GLY A 18 66.19 -50.31 29.37
C GLY A 18 66.12 -49.03 28.54
N GLY A 19 67.04 -48.69 27.65
CA GLY A 19 67.91 -49.51 26.83
C GLY A 19 67.83 -48.89 25.43
N MET A 20 68.84 -48.13 25.03
CA MET A 20 68.98 -47.64 23.66
C MET A 20 70.38 -47.98 23.17
N GLY A 21 70.49 -49.13 22.51
CA GLY A 21 71.39 -49.26 21.37
C GLY A 21 70.75 -48.53 20.19
N GLY A 22 71.46 -47.93 19.25
CA GLY A 22 72.87 -48.00 18.93
C GLY A 22 72.97 -47.95 17.40
N ALA A 23 73.63 -46.92 16.88
CA ALA A 23 74.26 -46.84 15.56
C ALA A 23 75.12 -45.57 15.58
N GLY A 24 76.42 -45.54 15.30
CA GLY A 24 77.39 -46.57 14.93
C GLY A 24 78.58 -45.87 14.25
N GLY A 25 79.77 -45.95 14.87
CA GLY A 25 81.09 -45.58 14.32
C GLY A 25 81.29 -44.08 14.03
N LEU A 26 82.31 -43.40 14.54
CA LEU A 26 83.73 -43.74 14.39
C LEU A 26 84.57 -43.30 15.61
N ASP A 27 85.51 -44.18 15.97
CA ASP A 27 86.78 -43.97 16.66
C ASP A 27 86.85 -43.07 17.92
N GLY A 28 86.95 -43.74 19.07
CA GLY A 28 87.50 -43.19 20.30
C GLY A 28 89.01 -42.95 20.20
N GLY A 29 89.39 -41.90 19.48
CA GLY A 29 90.67 -41.21 19.68
C GLY A 29 90.70 -40.50 21.04
N PRO A 30 91.88 -40.10 21.55
CA PRO A 30 91.95 -39.29 22.76
C PRO A 30 91.10 -38.03 22.57
N ASP A 31 90.36 -37.64 23.61
CA ASP A 31 89.51 -36.44 23.61
C ASP A 31 90.41 -35.19 23.49
N VAL A 32 90.77 -34.84 22.25
CA VAL A 32 91.62 -33.68 21.95
C VAL A 32 90.80 -32.44 22.22
N THR A 33 91.20 -31.67 23.21
CA THR A 33 90.55 -30.42 23.62
C THR A 33 91.52 -29.26 23.40
N PRO A 34 91.03 -28.00 23.37
CA PRO A 34 91.92 -26.85 23.32
C PRO A 34 92.99 -26.91 24.44
N GLY A 35 94.27 -26.93 24.06
CA GLY A 35 95.43 -27.10 24.95
C GLY A 35 96.05 -28.50 24.97
N SER A 36 95.48 -29.49 24.27
CA SER A 36 96.09 -30.83 24.13
C SER A 36 97.46 -30.76 23.44
N PRO A 37 98.49 -31.51 23.89
CA PRO A 37 99.82 -31.46 23.28
C PRO A 37 99.79 -32.00 21.85
N CYS A 38 100.49 -31.33 20.93
CA CYS A 38 100.53 -31.65 19.51
C CYS A 38 101.92 -31.42 18.93
N THR A 39 102.22 -32.07 17.81
CA THR A 39 103.45 -31.87 17.03
C THR A 39 103.19 -31.39 15.61
N THR A 40 102.01 -31.67 15.08
CA THR A 40 101.52 -31.20 13.77
C THR A 40 100.03 -30.90 13.85
N ASP A 41 99.50 -30.12 12.90
CA ASP A 41 98.06 -29.81 12.84
C ASP A 41 97.18 -31.07 12.71
N LEU A 42 97.73 -32.14 12.13
CA LEU A 42 97.05 -33.45 12.03
C LEU A 42 96.74 -34.06 13.41
N ASP A 43 97.51 -33.71 14.44
CA ASP A 43 97.25 -34.15 15.82
C ASP A 43 96.04 -33.42 16.43
N CYS A 44 95.57 -32.34 15.80
CA CYS A 44 94.45 -31.50 16.24
C CYS A 44 93.20 -31.68 15.38
N VAL A 45 93.17 -32.69 14.49
CA VAL A 45 92.08 -32.94 13.53
C VAL A 45 90.70 -33.10 14.19
N ALA A 46 90.65 -33.56 15.44
CA ALA A 46 89.40 -33.67 16.19
C ALA A 46 88.77 -32.32 16.59
N LEU A 47 89.53 -31.21 16.49
CA LEU A 47 89.03 -29.84 16.60
C LEU A 47 88.61 -29.25 15.24
N GLU A 48 88.82 -29.97 14.12
CA GLU A 48 88.31 -29.54 12.81
C GLU A 48 86.79 -29.77 12.75
N GLY A 49 86.07 -28.73 12.35
CA GLY A 49 84.64 -28.74 12.16
C GLY A 49 84.21 -27.85 11.00
N PRO A 50 82.91 -27.73 10.73
CA PRO A 50 82.41 -26.84 9.68
C PRO A 50 82.76 -25.36 9.91
N CYS A 51 83.09 -24.98 11.15
CA CYS A 51 83.38 -23.59 11.57
C CYS A 51 84.81 -23.32 12.02
N SER A 52 85.62 -24.35 12.20
CA SER A 52 86.93 -24.24 12.83
C SER A 52 87.94 -25.23 12.26
N ASP A 53 89.20 -24.83 12.29
CA ASP A 53 90.35 -25.69 12.03
C ASP A 53 91.09 -25.94 13.35
N GLY A 54 91.55 -27.18 13.54
CA GLY A 54 92.44 -27.54 14.63
C GLY A 54 93.89 -27.26 14.25
N VAL A 55 94.52 -26.26 14.87
CA VAL A 55 95.90 -25.85 14.56
C VAL A 55 96.81 -26.13 15.75
N CYS A 56 97.99 -26.68 15.50
CA CYS A 56 98.97 -26.97 16.54
C CYS A 56 99.85 -25.74 16.84
N ALA A 57 99.64 -25.12 18.01
CA ALA A 57 100.35 -23.91 18.45
C ALA A 57 101.60 -24.22 19.30
N GLY A 58 102.37 -25.26 18.93
CA GLY A 58 103.61 -25.64 19.62
C GLY A 58 103.40 -25.96 21.10
N GLU A 59 104.10 -25.26 22.00
CA GLU A 59 103.99 -25.46 23.47
C GLU A 59 102.59 -25.12 24.03
N SER A 60 101.78 -24.35 23.29
CA SER A 60 100.40 -24.01 23.69
C SER A 60 99.39 -25.11 23.35
N GLY A 61 99.82 -26.19 22.70
CA GLY A 61 98.97 -27.31 22.29
C GLY A 61 98.03 -26.98 21.14
N CYS A 62 97.05 -27.85 20.92
CA CYS A 62 96.00 -27.70 19.93
C CYS A 62 95.13 -26.48 20.23
N GLN A 63 94.93 -25.63 19.24
CA GLN A 63 94.06 -24.47 19.33
C GLN A 63 92.97 -24.54 18.27
N LEU A 64 91.79 -24.07 18.64
CA LEU A 64 90.65 -23.94 17.76
C LEU A 64 90.75 -22.58 17.06
N VAL A 65 90.95 -22.59 15.74
CA VAL A 65 91.04 -21.37 14.93
C VAL A 65 89.76 -21.24 14.10
N PRO A 66 89.01 -20.12 14.21
CA PRO A 66 87.85 -19.89 13.36
C PRO A 66 88.24 -19.88 11.88
N LYS A 67 87.57 -20.70 11.07
CA LYS A 67 87.92 -20.91 9.66
C LYS A 67 87.15 -20.00 8.69
N ASN A 68 85.87 -19.75 8.99
CA ASN A 68 84.89 -19.17 8.07
C ASN A 68 83.78 -18.46 8.83
N ASP A 69 84.12 -17.49 9.71
CA ASP A 69 83.12 -16.67 10.39
C ASP A 69 82.11 -16.06 9.39
N PHE A 70 80.83 -16.15 9.75
CA PHE A 70 79.64 -15.83 8.92
C PHE A 70 79.39 -16.76 7.72
N GLY A 71 80.18 -17.82 7.55
CA GLY A 71 79.94 -18.88 6.59
C GLY A 71 78.81 -19.82 7.02
N PRO A 72 78.20 -20.56 6.07
CA PRO A 72 77.13 -21.50 6.38
C PRO A 72 77.67 -22.71 7.13
N CYS A 73 76.92 -23.14 8.14
CA CYS A 73 77.12 -24.40 8.84
C CYS A 73 75.75 -25.03 9.16
N ASP A 74 75.79 -26.19 9.82
CA ASP A 74 74.60 -26.87 10.35
C ASP A 74 74.92 -27.14 11.82
N ASP A 75 74.11 -26.57 12.72
CA ASP A 75 74.29 -26.73 14.17
C ASP A 75 73.74 -28.07 14.69
N GLY A 76 73.18 -28.89 13.80
CA GLY A 76 72.62 -30.21 14.08
C GLY A 76 71.21 -30.18 14.67
N LEU A 77 70.60 -29.00 14.79
CA LEU A 77 69.22 -28.82 15.25
C LEU A 77 68.27 -28.71 14.05
N PHE A 78 67.10 -29.34 14.12
CA PHE A 78 66.17 -29.41 12.99
C PHE A 78 65.34 -28.13 12.80
N CYS A 79 65.10 -27.38 13.89
CA CYS A 79 64.27 -26.18 13.94
C CYS A 79 65.06 -24.88 13.81
N THR A 80 66.34 -24.96 13.53
CA THR A 80 67.19 -23.84 13.11
C THR A 80 67.45 -24.00 11.61
N VAL A 81 67.54 -22.87 10.91
CA VAL A 81 67.91 -22.82 9.50
C VAL A 81 68.82 -21.62 9.26
N ASN A 82 69.72 -21.78 8.29
CA ASN A 82 70.73 -20.78 7.95
C ASN A 82 71.69 -20.51 9.11
N ASP A 83 72.21 -21.57 9.74
CA ASP A 83 73.18 -21.44 10.82
C ASP A 83 74.50 -20.87 10.31
N VAL A 84 75.15 -20.11 11.18
CA VAL A 84 76.36 -19.36 10.83
C VAL A 84 77.49 -19.65 11.79
N CYS A 85 78.69 -19.74 11.24
CA CYS A 85 79.90 -19.86 12.03
C CYS A 85 80.20 -18.54 12.74
N LEU A 86 80.44 -18.60 14.06
CA LEU A 86 80.89 -17.45 14.83
C LEU A 86 81.93 -17.89 15.86
N SER A 87 83.14 -17.34 15.76
CA SER A 87 84.24 -17.64 16.68
C SER A 87 84.55 -19.15 16.77
N GLY A 88 84.47 -19.83 15.63
CA GLY A 88 84.83 -21.25 15.51
C GLY A 88 83.75 -22.25 15.94
N ALA A 89 82.57 -21.79 16.37
CA ALA A 89 81.40 -22.61 16.65
C ALA A 89 80.27 -22.34 15.65
N CYS A 90 79.49 -23.37 15.31
CA CYS A 90 78.26 -23.17 14.55
C CYS A 90 77.19 -22.62 15.50
N THR A 91 76.62 -21.48 15.15
CA THR A 91 75.58 -20.81 15.95
C THR A 91 74.25 -20.87 15.21
N ALA A 92 73.21 -21.23 15.96
CA ALA A 92 71.83 -21.31 15.48
C ALA A 92 71.44 -20.06 14.69
N GLY A 93 70.95 -20.28 13.48
CA GLY A 93 70.40 -19.26 12.60
C GLY A 93 68.99 -18.86 13.01
N THR A 94 68.13 -18.63 12.02
CA THR A 94 66.73 -18.28 12.25
C THR A 94 65.89 -19.51 12.57
N SER A 95 64.86 -19.35 13.40
CA SER A 95 63.90 -20.44 13.64
C SER A 95 63.17 -20.85 12.37
N LYS A 96 63.07 -22.16 12.16
CA LYS A 96 62.35 -22.80 11.06
C LYS A 96 60.87 -22.46 11.15
N ILE A 97 60.36 -21.83 10.09
CA ILE A 97 58.95 -21.46 9.98
C ILE A 97 58.15 -22.69 9.57
N CYS A 98 57.22 -23.11 10.41
CA CYS A 98 56.23 -24.14 10.09
C CYS A 98 54.93 -23.44 9.64
N PRO A 99 54.62 -23.42 8.33
CA PRO A 99 53.41 -22.76 7.85
C PRO A 99 52.15 -23.42 8.41
N SER A 100 51.12 -22.63 8.71
CA SER A 100 49.82 -23.18 9.05
C SER A 100 49.26 -23.96 7.85
N ASN A 101 48.48 -25.01 8.11
CA ASN A 101 47.83 -25.82 7.09
C ASN A 101 46.56 -25.16 6.52
N GLY A 102 46.38 -23.84 6.71
CA GLY A 102 45.18 -23.10 6.34
C GLY A 102 44.06 -23.12 7.40
N GLU A 103 44.21 -23.86 8.51
CA GLU A 103 43.24 -23.84 9.61
C GLU A 103 43.46 -22.62 10.52
N ALA A 104 42.42 -21.79 10.72
CA ALA A 104 42.50 -20.56 11.50
C ALA A 104 42.83 -20.77 13.00
N CYS A 105 42.56 -21.96 13.53
CA CYS A 105 42.76 -22.29 14.95
C CYS A 105 44.03 -23.09 15.24
N LYS A 106 44.88 -23.34 14.22
CA LYS A 106 46.13 -24.08 14.38
C LYS A 106 47.31 -23.34 13.78
N ILE A 107 48.45 -23.39 14.46
CA ILE A 107 49.73 -22.91 13.93
C ILE A 107 50.77 -24.01 14.00
N GLY A 108 51.61 -24.09 12.97
CA GLY A 108 52.77 -24.97 12.99
C GLY A 108 53.82 -24.41 13.94
N SER A 109 54.28 -25.23 14.88
CA SER A 109 55.48 -24.99 15.67
C SER A 109 56.48 -26.09 15.36
N CYS A 110 57.76 -25.73 15.26
CA CYS A 110 58.80 -26.72 15.06
C CYS A 110 59.15 -27.40 16.40
N ASN A 111 59.27 -28.73 16.38
CA ASN A 111 59.64 -29.56 17.53
C ASN A 111 60.96 -30.30 17.24
N GLU A 112 61.97 -30.04 18.05
CA GLU A 112 63.31 -30.64 17.96
C GLU A 112 63.37 -32.09 18.45
N GLU A 113 62.50 -32.49 19.38
CA GLU A 113 62.50 -33.85 19.91
C GLU A 113 62.01 -34.86 18.85
N THR A 114 61.08 -34.41 18.01
CA THR A 114 60.47 -35.23 16.94
C THR A 114 61.02 -34.92 15.56
N ASN A 115 61.89 -33.91 15.44
CA ASN A 115 62.40 -33.38 14.16
C ASN A 115 61.26 -33.13 13.16
N ALA A 116 60.17 -32.48 13.61
CA ALA A 116 58.96 -32.29 12.82
C ALA A 116 58.27 -30.94 13.08
N CYS A 117 57.47 -30.47 12.11
CA CYS A 117 56.52 -29.39 12.32
C CYS A 117 55.23 -29.99 12.90
N GLU A 118 54.88 -29.59 14.12
CA GLU A 118 53.69 -30.04 14.82
C GLU A 118 52.67 -28.89 14.92
N PHE A 119 51.38 -29.22 14.80
CA PHE A 119 50.32 -28.21 14.84
C PHE A 119 49.78 -28.09 16.27
N GLY A 120 49.94 -26.90 16.84
CA GLY A 120 49.39 -26.54 18.15
C GLY A 120 48.14 -25.66 18.03
N PRO A 121 47.30 -25.61 19.08
CA PRO A 121 46.17 -24.70 19.14
C PRO A 121 46.65 -23.24 19.19
N VAL A 122 46.01 -22.36 18.42
CA VAL A 122 46.26 -20.92 18.42
C VAL A 122 44.94 -20.15 18.36
N ASN A 123 45.01 -18.83 18.60
CA ASN A 123 43.90 -17.90 18.40
C ASN A 123 42.66 -18.24 19.24
N GLU A 124 42.85 -18.72 20.47
CA GLU A 124 41.77 -19.08 21.39
C GLU A 124 40.82 -17.88 21.59
N GLY A 125 39.52 -18.12 21.36
CA GLY A 125 38.50 -17.05 21.40
C GLY A 125 38.43 -16.18 20.13
N GLY A 126 39.33 -16.36 19.17
CA GLY A 126 39.28 -15.70 17.86
C GLY A 126 38.30 -16.37 16.90
N PHE A 127 37.90 -15.62 15.86
CA PHE A 127 36.96 -16.10 14.84
C PHE A 127 37.60 -17.10 13.88
N CYS A 128 36.80 -18.07 13.44
CA CYS A 128 37.14 -19.03 12.40
C CYS A 128 35.91 -19.32 11.54
N ASP A 129 36.13 -19.77 10.31
CA ASP A 129 35.10 -19.97 9.30
C ASP A 129 35.37 -21.31 8.57
N ASP A 130 34.32 -22.06 8.25
CA ASP A 130 34.39 -23.28 7.44
C ASP A 130 34.22 -23.01 5.94
N GLY A 131 33.92 -21.76 5.57
CA GLY A 131 33.66 -21.34 4.20
C GLY A 131 32.27 -21.76 3.69
N ASP A 132 31.40 -22.30 4.55
CA ASP A 132 30.00 -22.57 4.25
C ASP A 132 29.19 -21.30 4.58
N PRO A 133 28.59 -20.61 3.59
CA PRO A 133 27.77 -19.43 3.84
C PRO A 133 26.52 -19.73 4.68
N CYS A 134 26.21 -21.00 4.96
CA CYS A 134 25.10 -21.44 5.80
C CYS A 134 25.46 -21.71 7.26
N THR A 135 26.71 -21.46 7.65
CA THR A 135 27.16 -21.63 9.03
C THR A 135 27.57 -20.27 9.60
N GLU A 136 27.09 -19.91 10.79
CA GLU A 136 27.59 -18.71 11.47
C GLU A 136 29.07 -18.88 11.85
N LEU A 137 29.81 -17.76 11.88
CA LEU A 137 31.22 -17.75 12.25
C LEU A 137 31.46 -18.49 13.57
N GLY A 138 32.43 -19.41 13.52
CA GLY A 138 32.86 -20.16 14.68
C GLY A 138 33.87 -19.42 15.54
N VAL A 139 34.18 -20.03 16.67
CA VAL A 139 35.22 -19.56 17.60
C VAL A 139 36.25 -20.67 17.84
N CYS A 140 37.53 -20.31 17.81
CA CYS A 140 38.60 -21.25 18.10
C CYS A 140 38.58 -21.67 19.58
N LYS A 141 38.46 -22.98 19.82
CA LYS A 141 38.54 -23.59 21.14
C LYS A 141 39.41 -24.84 21.13
N ALA A 142 40.51 -24.82 21.87
CA ALA A 142 41.47 -25.92 21.96
C ALA A 142 41.95 -26.43 20.59
N GLY A 143 42.18 -25.51 19.64
CA GLY A 143 42.69 -25.82 18.30
C GLY A 143 41.64 -26.33 17.31
N ALA A 144 40.37 -26.40 17.71
CA ALA A 144 39.24 -26.70 16.83
C ALA A 144 38.38 -25.46 16.61
N CYS A 145 37.87 -25.29 15.39
CA CYS A 145 36.85 -24.29 15.11
C CYS A 145 35.49 -24.79 15.61
N GLN A 146 34.97 -24.19 16.68
CA GLN A 146 33.62 -24.46 17.16
C GLN A 146 32.66 -23.60 16.34
N LEU A 147 32.13 -24.18 15.27
CA LEU A 147 31.23 -23.51 14.33
C LEU A 147 29.95 -23.02 15.03
N GLY A 148 29.44 -21.88 14.56
CA GLY A 148 28.18 -21.33 15.02
C GLY A 148 26.97 -22.17 14.56
N PRO A 149 25.75 -21.79 14.98
CA PRO A 149 24.54 -22.42 14.50
C PRO A 149 24.37 -22.26 12.98
N LYS A 150 23.51 -23.08 12.38
CA LYS A 150 23.11 -22.91 10.97
C LYS A 150 22.33 -21.62 10.82
N ILE A 151 22.60 -20.89 9.74
CA ILE A 151 21.89 -19.64 9.42
C ILE A 151 20.41 -19.95 9.23
N ASP A 152 19.58 -19.19 9.93
CA ASP A 152 18.13 -19.23 9.76
C ASP A 152 17.70 -18.33 8.60
N CYS A 153 17.32 -18.96 7.49
CA CYS A 153 16.81 -18.26 6.31
C CYS A 153 15.31 -17.93 6.39
N SER A 154 14.66 -18.13 7.54
CA SER A 154 13.21 -17.93 7.71
C SER A 154 12.73 -16.51 7.41
N PHE A 155 13.62 -15.52 7.36
CA PHE A 155 13.30 -14.16 6.92
C PHE A 155 12.91 -14.07 5.44
N LEU A 156 13.20 -15.10 4.64
CA LEU A 156 12.73 -15.25 3.26
C LEU A 156 11.45 -16.09 3.15
N ASN A 157 10.87 -16.53 4.28
CA ASN A 157 9.61 -17.26 4.27
C ASN A 157 8.45 -16.31 4.00
N ASP A 158 7.66 -16.65 3.00
CA ASP A 158 6.35 -16.08 2.77
C ASP A 158 5.34 -17.20 2.41
N LEU A 159 4.19 -16.85 1.84
CA LEU A 159 3.17 -17.83 1.49
C LEU A 159 3.55 -18.68 0.26
N CYS A 160 4.32 -18.10 -0.66
CA CYS A 160 4.69 -18.66 -1.95
C CYS A 160 6.14 -19.16 -2.00
N ALA A 161 6.97 -18.84 -1.01
CA ALA A 161 8.36 -19.27 -0.95
C ALA A 161 8.81 -19.56 0.49
N ILE A 162 9.79 -20.45 0.61
CA ILE A 162 10.46 -20.73 1.87
C ILE A 162 11.96 -20.45 1.73
N GLY A 163 12.52 -19.79 2.73
CA GLY A 163 13.94 -19.56 2.85
C GLY A 163 14.68 -20.86 3.13
N THR A 164 15.57 -21.22 2.20
CA THR A 164 16.46 -22.36 2.35
C THR A 164 17.89 -21.89 2.19
N CYS A 165 18.81 -22.46 2.96
CA CYS A 165 20.21 -22.13 2.82
C CYS A 165 20.88 -22.99 1.74
N ASP A 166 21.39 -22.34 0.71
CA ASP A 166 22.19 -22.94 -0.35
C ASP A 166 23.69 -22.84 0.01
N PRO A 167 24.45 -23.95 -0.07
CA PRO A 167 25.85 -23.99 0.37
C PRO A 167 26.81 -23.17 -0.50
N VAL A 168 26.33 -22.53 -1.58
CA VAL A 168 27.13 -21.65 -2.44
C VAL A 168 26.60 -20.22 -2.40
N ALA A 169 25.28 -20.04 -2.49
CA ALA A 169 24.65 -18.73 -2.58
C ALA A 169 24.20 -18.15 -1.22
N GLY A 170 24.22 -18.94 -0.14
CA GLY A 170 23.65 -18.56 1.16
C GLY A 170 22.13 -18.67 1.16
N CYS A 171 21.44 -17.78 1.88
CA CYS A 171 19.97 -17.83 1.94
C CYS A 171 19.32 -17.50 0.59
N ILE A 172 18.53 -18.44 0.07
CA ILE A 172 17.72 -18.29 -1.15
C ILE A 172 16.24 -18.56 -0.85
N ALA A 173 15.36 -17.92 -1.60
CA ALA A 173 13.93 -18.19 -1.57
C ALA A 173 13.61 -19.33 -2.55
N VAL A 174 13.03 -20.42 -2.07
CA VAL A 174 12.63 -21.58 -2.89
C VAL A 174 11.11 -21.57 -3.04
N PRO A 175 10.58 -21.64 -4.28
CA PRO A 175 9.14 -21.71 -4.53
C PRO A 175 8.43 -22.81 -3.75
N GLN A 176 7.27 -22.48 -3.20
CA GLN A 176 6.38 -23.38 -2.48
C GLN A 176 4.91 -23.03 -2.77
N ASN A 177 4.01 -24.00 -2.61
CA ASN A 177 2.56 -23.78 -2.62
C ASN A 177 2.00 -23.20 -3.94
N ASP A 178 2.60 -23.52 -5.09
CA ASP A 178 2.10 -23.09 -6.40
C ASP A 178 0.60 -23.41 -6.56
N GLY A 179 -0.17 -22.42 -7.02
CA GLY A 179 -1.63 -22.49 -7.19
C GLY A 179 -2.45 -22.27 -5.92
N VAL A 180 -1.83 -22.06 -4.76
CA VAL A 180 -2.53 -21.66 -3.54
C VAL A 180 -2.84 -20.16 -3.58
N PHE A 181 -4.03 -19.78 -3.09
CA PHE A 181 -4.44 -18.38 -2.95
C PHE A 181 -3.43 -17.62 -2.10
N CYS A 182 -3.01 -16.46 -2.61
CA CYS A 182 -2.20 -15.50 -1.89
C CYS A 182 -2.79 -14.10 -2.10
N ASP A 183 -2.17 -13.08 -1.52
CA ASP A 183 -2.57 -11.68 -1.70
C ASP A 183 -1.28 -10.88 -1.87
N ASP A 184 -1.04 -10.38 -3.08
CA ASP A 184 0.17 -9.62 -3.44
C ASP A 184 0.12 -8.17 -2.96
N LYS A 185 -0.97 -7.78 -2.28
CA LYS A 185 -1.26 -6.45 -1.76
C LYS A 185 -1.36 -5.37 -2.84
N LEU A 186 -1.52 -5.77 -4.09
CA LEU A 186 -1.79 -4.85 -5.17
C LEU A 186 -3.29 -4.83 -5.48
N PHE A 187 -3.86 -3.63 -5.60
CA PHE A 187 -5.29 -3.44 -5.86
C PHE A 187 -5.68 -3.82 -7.31
N CYS A 188 -4.75 -3.63 -8.25
CA CYS A 188 -4.96 -3.87 -9.67
C CYS A 188 -4.71 -5.33 -10.10
N THR A 189 -4.49 -6.21 -9.15
CA THR A 189 -4.49 -7.65 -9.32
C THR A 189 -5.63 -8.27 -8.50
N VAL A 190 -6.21 -9.33 -9.03
CA VAL A 190 -7.25 -10.12 -8.37
C VAL A 190 -6.99 -11.60 -8.59
N GLU A 191 -7.60 -12.41 -7.74
CA GLU A 191 -7.47 -13.87 -7.80
C GLU A 191 -6.01 -14.34 -7.69
N ASP A 192 -5.23 -13.69 -6.82
CA ASP A 192 -3.80 -13.94 -6.72
C ASP A 192 -3.49 -15.36 -6.27
N VAL A 193 -2.49 -15.94 -6.93
CA VAL A 193 -2.00 -17.28 -6.66
C VAL A 193 -0.49 -17.32 -6.68
N CYS A 194 0.07 -18.24 -5.90
CA CYS A 194 1.50 -18.48 -5.94
C CYS A 194 1.91 -19.09 -7.28
N VAL A 195 2.88 -18.48 -7.95
CA VAL A 195 3.49 -18.98 -9.18
C VAL A 195 5.00 -18.81 -9.08
N ALA A 196 5.73 -19.91 -9.05
CA ALA A 196 7.18 -19.95 -9.05
C ALA A 196 7.81 -19.08 -7.95
N GLY A 197 7.22 -19.09 -6.75
CA GLY A 197 7.77 -18.37 -5.60
C GLY A 197 7.25 -16.95 -5.42
N GLN A 198 6.40 -16.46 -6.33
CA GLN A 198 5.84 -15.12 -6.27
C GLN A 198 4.33 -15.17 -6.18
N CYS A 199 3.74 -14.27 -5.39
CA CYS A 199 2.31 -14.05 -5.44
C CYS A 199 2.00 -13.16 -6.64
N VAL A 200 1.18 -13.65 -7.56
CA VAL A 200 0.79 -12.92 -8.78
C VAL A 200 -0.70 -13.06 -9.02
N GLY A 201 -1.38 -11.98 -9.40
CA GLY A 201 -2.79 -11.99 -9.77
C GLY A 201 -3.08 -11.69 -11.24
N ALA A 202 -4.33 -11.95 -11.62
CA ALA A 202 -4.87 -11.51 -12.90
C ALA A 202 -5.19 -10.01 -12.86
N PRO A 203 -5.10 -9.27 -13.97
CA PRO A 203 -5.46 -7.86 -13.99
C PRO A 203 -6.89 -7.65 -13.48
N ASN A 204 -7.06 -6.72 -12.54
CA ASN A 204 -8.36 -6.30 -12.07
C ASN A 204 -9.16 -5.78 -13.27
N PRO A 205 -10.26 -6.45 -13.66
CA PRO A 205 -10.96 -6.11 -14.89
C PRO A 205 -11.61 -4.73 -14.82
N CYS A 206 -11.83 -4.22 -13.60
CA CYS A 206 -12.66 -3.07 -13.30
C CYS A 206 -14.08 -3.17 -13.90
N THR A 207 -15.07 -2.54 -13.28
CA THR A 207 -16.43 -2.56 -13.84
C THR A 207 -16.53 -1.59 -15.03
N PRO A 208 -17.23 -1.96 -16.12
CA PRO A 208 -17.47 -1.04 -17.23
C PRO A 208 -18.16 0.24 -16.74
N THR A 209 -17.73 1.38 -17.25
CA THR A 209 -18.32 2.68 -16.92
C THR A 209 -19.70 2.81 -17.55
N ALA A 210 -20.64 3.47 -16.87
CA ALA A 210 -21.95 3.78 -17.44
C ALA A 210 -21.86 4.73 -18.66
N ASP A 211 -20.75 5.48 -18.76
CA ASP A 211 -20.43 6.34 -19.89
C ASP A 211 -19.77 5.51 -21.01
N PRO A 212 -20.37 5.42 -22.21
CA PRO A 212 -19.83 4.66 -23.34
C PRO A 212 -18.55 5.28 -23.91
N CYS A 213 -18.26 6.55 -23.63
CA CYS A 213 -17.05 7.24 -24.08
C CYS A 213 -15.90 7.12 -23.09
N LYS A 214 -16.07 6.30 -22.05
CA LYS A 214 -15.02 6.02 -21.08
C LYS A 214 -14.74 4.53 -21.05
N ILE A 215 -13.50 4.23 -20.68
CA ILE A 215 -13.08 2.86 -20.36
C ILE A 215 -12.60 2.83 -18.92
N PRO A 216 -12.85 1.74 -18.20
CA PRO A 216 -12.29 1.59 -16.87
C PRO A 216 -10.79 1.36 -16.97
N GLN A 217 -10.04 2.01 -16.09
CA GLN A 217 -8.62 1.77 -15.88
C GLN A 217 -8.37 1.61 -14.39
N CYS A 218 -7.57 0.62 -14.02
CA CYS A 218 -7.15 0.45 -12.64
C CYS A 218 -5.98 1.39 -12.31
N ASP A 219 -6.07 2.10 -11.19
CA ASP A 219 -5.02 2.93 -10.63
C ASP A 219 -4.54 2.32 -9.30
N GLU A 220 -3.33 1.78 -9.32
CA GLU A 220 -2.69 1.12 -8.17
C GLU A 220 -2.34 2.11 -7.06
N ILE A 221 -1.96 3.33 -7.40
CA ILE A 221 -1.54 4.34 -6.41
C ILE A 221 -2.75 4.83 -5.62
N GLN A 222 -3.89 4.97 -6.30
CA GLN A 222 -5.13 5.41 -5.67
C GLN A 222 -5.93 4.26 -5.06
N GLU A 223 -5.56 3.00 -5.36
CA GLU A 223 -6.35 1.81 -5.03
C GLU A 223 -7.80 1.93 -5.52
N THR A 224 -7.98 2.43 -6.75
CA THR A 224 -9.31 2.64 -7.34
C THR A 224 -9.40 2.24 -8.81
N CYS A 225 -10.61 1.93 -9.27
CA CYS A 225 -10.94 1.90 -10.69
C CYS A 225 -11.41 3.27 -11.13
N VAL A 226 -10.68 3.91 -12.05
CA VAL A 226 -10.99 5.22 -12.59
C VAL A 226 -11.56 5.12 -14.01
N ALA A 227 -12.44 6.04 -14.35
CA ALA A 227 -12.98 6.17 -15.70
C ALA A 227 -12.12 7.15 -16.51
N ILE A 228 -11.40 6.65 -17.51
CA ILE A 228 -10.61 7.50 -18.41
C ILE A 228 -11.26 7.64 -19.77
N ALA A 229 -10.85 8.67 -20.52
CA ALA A 229 -11.27 8.86 -21.90
C ALA A 229 -10.93 7.64 -22.75
N GLY A 230 -11.91 7.15 -23.52
CA GLY A 230 -11.72 6.00 -24.39
C GLY A 230 -12.83 5.89 -25.44
N ASN A 231 -12.79 4.80 -26.20
CA ASN A 231 -13.80 4.47 -27.22
C ASN A 231 -14.02 5.58 -28.28
N ASP A 232 -13.00 6.37 -28.61
CA ASP A 232 -13.11 7.42 -29.63
C ASP A 232 -13.67 6.86 -30.95
N GLY A 233 -14.72 7.49 -31.48
CA GLY A 233 -15.44 7.06 -32.66
C GLY A 233 -16.57 6.04 -32.42
N ALA A 234 -16.73 5.52 -31.20
CA ALA A 234 -17.90 4.71 -30.85
C ALA A 234 -19.16 5.59 -30.80
N ALA A 235 -20.31 5.00 -31.16
CA ALA A 235 -21.60 5.68 -31.03
C ALA A 235 -21.92 5.94 -29.56
N CYS A 236 -22.50 7.10 -29.29
CA CYS A 236 -22.95 7.50 -27.96
C CYS A 236 -24.22 8.34 -28.11
N GLU A 237 -24.80 8.78 -26.98
CA GLU A 237 -25.98 9.64 -26.96
C GLU A 237 -25.71 10.80 -26.00
N ASP A 238 -25.85 12.04 -26.45
CA ASP A 238 -25.63 13.25 -25.64
C ASP A 238 -26.89 13.73 -24.91
N GLY A 239 -28.02 13.03 -25.14
CA GLY A 239 -29.33 13.33 -24.57
C GLY A 239 -30.08 14.48 -25.26
N ASN A 240 -29.54 15.04 -26.35
CA ASN A 240 -30.21 16.06 -27.14
C ASN A 240 -30.98 15.43 -28.29
N ALA A 241 -32.31 15.43 -28.20
CA ALA A 241 -33.19 14.91 -29.26
C ALA A 241 -33.08 15.69 -30.60
N CYS A 242 -32.36 16.81 -30.64
CA CYS A 242 -32.14 17.61 -31.84
C CYS A 242 -30.80 17.39 -32.52
N THR A 243 -30.04 16.40 -32.07
CA THR A 243 -28.80 15.96 -32.72
C THR A 243 -28.88 14.46 -33.02
N GLU A 244 -28.10 14.01 -34.01
CA GLU A 244 -27.95 12.59 -34.33
C GLU A 244 -26.51 12.27 -34.76
N GLY A 245 -26.12 11.01 -34.62
CA GLY A 245 -24.83 10.51 -35.09
C GLY A 245 -23.66 10.93 -34.20
N GLU A 246 -23.92 11.08 -32.90
CA GLU A 246 -22.95 11.39 -31.88
C GLU A 246 -21.90 10.28 -31.77
N VAL A 247 -20.65 10.71 -31.62
CA VAL A 247 -19.52 9.81 -31.42
C VAL A 247 -18.65 10.30 -30.28
N CYS A 248 -18.03 9.36 -29.58
CA CYS A 248 -17.09 9.64 -28.53
C CYS A 248 -15.85 10.35 -29.07
N ALA A 249 -15.42 11.40 -28.38
CA ALA A 249 -14.17 12.11 -28.65
C ALA A 249 -13.60 12.65 -27.33
N GLY A 250 -12.42 12.17 -26.95
CA GLY A 250 -11.70 12.68 -25.77
C GLY A 250 -12.44 12.42 -24.46
N GLY A 251 -13.19 11.33 -24.36
CA GLY A 251 -13.91 10.96 -23.13
C GLY A 251 -15.27 11.61 -22.95
N ALA A 252 -15.76 12.32 -23.95
CA ALA A 252 -17.09 12.90 -23.98
C ALA A 252 -17.83 12.49 -25.24
N CYS A 253 -19.16 12.42 -25.15
CA CYS A 253 -20.00 12.24 -26.32
C CYS A 253 -20.05 13.57 -27.09
N GLY A 254 -19.66 13.55 -28.37
CA GLY A 254 -19.72 14.72 -29.24
C GLY A 254 -21.18 15.11 -29.51
N SER A 255 -21.40 16.38 -29.86
CA SER A 255 -22.74 16.97 -30.05
C SER A 255 -23.48 16.55 -31.33
N GLY A 256 -23.03 15.49 -32.02
CA GLY A 256 -23.64 15.01 -33.26
C GLY A 256 -23.78 16.05 -34.37
N ALA A 257 -24.61 15.72 -35.37
CA ALA A 257 -25.10 16.64 -36.39
C ALA A 257 -26.53 17.07 -36.06
N PRO A 258 -26.92 18.34 -36.31
CA PRO A 258 -28.29 18.77 -36.05
C PRO A 258 -29.28 18.04 -36.95
N VAL A 259 -30.35 17.53 -36.36
CA VAL A 259 -31.49 16.95 -37.10
C VAL A 259 -32.23 18.05 -37.89
N PRO A 260 -33.05 17.70 -38.89
CA PRO A 260 -33.78 18.68 -39.69
C PRO A 260 -34.62 19.64 -38.85
N SER A 261 -34.60 20.93 -39.20
CA SER A 261 -35.44 21.93 -38.54
C SER A 261 -36.92 21.57 -38.63
N GLY A 262 -37.65 21.74 -37.53
CA GLY A 262 -39.06 21.34 -37.41
C GLY A 262 -39.28 19.90 -36.92
N THR A 263 -38.21 19.12 -36.71
CA THR A 263 -38.32 17.81 -36.04
C THR A 263 -38.88 18.01 -34.63
N THR A 264 -39.89 17.23 -34.26
CA THR A 264 -40.49 17.28 -32.92
C THR A 264 -39.47 16.90 -31.87
N CYS A 265 -39.38 17.66 -30.80
CA CYS A 265 -38.51 17.38 -29.68
C CYS A 265 -39.24 17.68 -28.36
N ASN A 266 -38.56 17.50 -27.23
CA ASN A 266 -39.07 17.91 -25.93
C ASN A 266 -37.96 18.70 -25.23
N ASP A 267 -38.19 19.97 -24.91
CA ASP A 267 -37.20 20.84 -24.25
C ASP A 267 -37.13 20.61 -22.73
N ASN A 268 -37.85 19.58 -22.26
CA ASN A 268 -38.02 19.15 -20.89
C ASN A 268 -38.60 20.20 -19.95
N LYS A 269 -39.16 21.29 -20.48
CA LYS A 269 -40.00 22.19 -19.69
C LYS A 269 -41.37 21.55 -19.54
N ALA A 270 -41.84 21.43 -18.30
CA ALA A 270 -43.19 20.93 -18.08
C ALA A 270 -44.19 21.94 -18.67
N CYS A 271 -45.29 21.42 -19.24
CA CYS A 271 -46.40 22.23 -19.71
C CYS A 271 -46.10 23.21 -20.83
N THR A 272 -45.17 22.82 -21.69
CA THR A 272 -45.06 23.31 -23.05
C THR A 272 -45.32 22.16 -24.02
N THR A 273 -45.81 22.48 -25.22
CA THR A 273 -45.99 21.51 -26.29
C THR A 273 -45.69 22.12 -27.65
N GLY A 274 -45.40 21.26 -28.62
CA GLY A 274 -45.08 21.66 -29.98
C GLY A 274 -43.66 22.17 -30.14
N GLU A 275 -42.74 21.75 -29.27
CA GLU A 275 -41.33 22.06 -29.41
C GLU A 275 -40.78 21.45 -30.70
N THR A 276 -39.92 22.21 -31.34
CA THR A 276 -39.24 21.78 -32.55
C THR A 276 -37.76 22.08 -32.48
N CYS A 277 -36.99 21.25 -33.17
CA CYS A 277 -35.57 21.47 -33.34
C CYS A 277 -35.34 22.65 -34.29
N GLU A 278 -34.49 23.57 -33.86
CA GLU A 278 -33.96 24.63 -34.71
C GLU A 278 -32.45 24.75 -34.46
N ALA A 279 -31.66 24.52 -35.52
CA ALA A 279 -30.20 24.54 -35.48
C ALA A 279 -29.59 23.69 -34.34
N GLY A 280 -30.12 22.47 -34.13
CA GLY A 280 -29.62 21.54 -33.11
C GLY A 280 -30.08 21.82 -31.68
N THR A 281 -30.97 22.80 -31.47
CA THR A 281 -31.53 23.13 -30.16
C THR A 281 -33.03 22.86 -30.13
N CYS A 282 -33.51 22.23 -29.06
CA CYS A 282 -34.94 22.05 -28.84
C CYS A 282 -35.58 23.28 -28.19
N GLY A 283 -36.66 23.81 -28.77
CA GLY A 283 -37.39 24.94 -28.20
C GLY A 283 -38.63 25.32 -29.00
N GLY A 284 -39.12 26.55 -28.80
CA GLY A 284 -40.27 27.09 -29.53
C GLY A 284 -41.63 26.52 -29.12
N GLY A 285 -41.68 25.65 -28.11
CA GLY A 285 -42.92 25.14 -27.54
C GLY A 285 -43.82 26.24 -27.00
N ALA A 286 -45.12 26.08 -27.17
CA ALA A 286 -46.13 26.96 -26.61
C ALA A 286 -46.59 26.43 -25.25
N PRO A 287 -46.86 27.31 -24.26
CA PRO A 287 -47.41 26.88 -22.99
C PRO A 287 -48.78 26.24 -23.19
N ILE A 288 -49.01 25.12 -22.51
CA ILE A 288 -50.33 24.51 -22.37
C ILE A 288 -51.11 25.39 -21.39
N LEU A 289 -52.19 26.02 -21.88
CA LEU A 289 -53.03 26.95 -21.11
C LEU A 289 -54.47 26.45 -20.92
N ALA A 290 -54.85 25.39 -21.62
CA ALA A 290 -56.19 24.81 -21.54
C ALA A 290 -56.22 23.71 -20.47
N CYS A 291 -57.32 23.61 -19.75
CA CYS A 291 -57.61 22.45 -18.91
C CYS A 291 -57.99 21.28 -19.81
N ALA A 292 -57.11 20.28 -19.95
CA ALA A 292 -57.28 19.18 -20.89
C ALA A 292 -56.72 17.86 -20.35
N PRO A 293 -57.60 16.90 -19.98
CA PRO A 293 -57.17 15.58 -19.50
C PRO A 293 -56.30 14.80 -20.52
N GLY A 294 -55.29 14.10 -20.02
CA GLY A 294 -54.30 13.31 -20.76
C GLY A 294 -53.09 14.05 -21.34
N ASP A 295 -52.93 15.35 -21.14
CA ASP A 295 -51.78 16.17 -21.58
C ASP A 295 -50.65 16.31 -20.54
N GLY A 296 -50.88 15.85 -19.30
CA GLY A 296 -49.89 15.81 -18.22
C GLY A 296 -49.65 17.15 -17.53
N CYS A 297 -50.54 18.12 -17.73
CA CYS A 297 -50.41 19.48 -17.23
C CYS A 297 -51.60 19.95 -16.43
N CYS A 298 -51.38 20.94 -15.58
CA CYS A 298 -52.47 21.57 -14.84
C CYS A 298 -52.28 23.09 -14.81
N PRO A 299 -52.71 23.79 -15.87
CA PRO A 299 -52.60 25.23 -15.96
C PRO A 299 -53.39 25.96 -14.86
N ALA A 300 -53.03 27.21 -14.59
CA ALA A 300 -53.70 28.01 -13.55
C ALA A 300 -55.20 28.17 -13.86
N GLY A 301 -56.05 27.74 -12.92
CA GLY A 301 -57.52 27.76 -13.06
C GLY A 301 -58.13 26.41 -13.42
N CYS A 302 -57.31 25.38 -13.66
CA CYS A 302 -57.73 24.00 -13.82
C CYS A 302 -57.75 23.27 -12.47
N ASP A 303 -58.62 22.28 -12.36
CA ASP A 303 -58.76 21.40 -11.21
C ASP A 303 -59.10 19.98 -11.66
N LEU A 304 -59.13 19.03 -10.72
CA LEU A 304 -59.51 17.63 -10.98
C LEU A 304 -60.88 17.42 -11.64
N SER A 305 -61.73 18.46 -11.75
CA SER A 305 -63.03 18.37 -12.42
C SER A 305 -62.98 18.84 -13.88
N THR A 306 -61.97 19.61 -14.22
CA THR A 306 -61.77 20.23 -15.54
C THR A 306 -60.55 19.67 -16.27
N ASP A 307 -59.65 19.03 -15.55
CA ASP A 307 -58.43 18.41 -16.06
C ASP A 307 -57.97 17.28 -15.11
N ASP A 308 -58.04 16.03 -15.58
CA ASP A 308 -57.65 14.88 -14.77
C ASP A 308 -56.13 14.78 -14.57
N ASP A 309 -55.34 15.55 -15.33
CA ASP A 309 -53.89 15.71 -15.15
C ASP A 309 -53.51 16.77 -14.12
N CYS A 310 -54.51 17.43 -13.53
CA CYS A 310 -54.38 18.05 -12.21
C CYS A 310 -54.17 16.99 -11.14
N LYS A 311 -53.16 16.14 -11.35
CA LYS A 311 -52.69 15.11 -10.45
C LYS A 311 -52.24 15.80 -9.19
N LEU A 312 -52.98 15.53 -8.14
CA LEU A 312 -52.55 15.92 -6.82
C LEU A 312 -51.41 14.99 -6.39
N LEU A 313 -50.21 15.54 -6.25
CA LEU A 313 -49.00 14.82 -5.90
C LEU A 313 -49.15 14.12 -4.55
N LYS A 314 -48.71 12.86 -4.49
CA LYS A 314 -48.55 12.10 -3.26
C LYS A 314 -47.12 12.26 -2.76
N ILE A 315 -46.98 12.91 -1.62
CA ILE A 315 -45.68 13.25 -1.03
C ILE A 315 -45.40 12.32 0.15
N GLY A 316 -44.29 11.59 0.04
CA GLY A 316 -43.72 10.85 1.15
C GLY A 316 -42.65 11.70 1.82
N VAL A 317 -42.94 12.27 2.99
CA VAL A 317 -41.92 12.96 3.77
C VAL A 317 -41.31 11.93 4.71
N MET A 318 -40.03 11.62 4.51
CA MET A 318 -39.38 10.63 5.34
C MET A 318 -39.37 11.09 6.80
N GLY A 319 -39.55 10.16 7.73
CA GLY A 319 -39.54 10.42 9.17
C GLY A 319 -38.43 9.65 9.87
N GLY A 320 -37.57 10.37 10.58
CA GLY A 320 -36.53 9.83 11.46
C GLY A 320 -36.70 10.24 12.93
N PRO A 321 -35.75 9.88 13.81
CA PRO A 321 -35.83 10.16 15.25
C PRO A 321 -35.87 11.66 15.61
N PHE A 322 -35.39 12.53 14.72
CA PHE A 322 -35.35 13.99 14.91
C PHE A 322 -36.40 14.72 14.07
N TYR A 323 -37.42 14.03 13.55
CA TYR A 323 -38.40 14.60 12.64
C TYR A 323 -39.28 15.69 13.28
N VAL A 324 -39.48 16.80 12.56
CA VAL A 324 -40.43 17.88 12.83
C VAL A 324 -41.42 18.00 11.69
N ASP A 325 -42.71 18.15 12.01
CA ASP A 325 -43.80 17.96 11.07
C ASP A 325 -44.21 19.20 10.25
N ASP A 326 -43.46 20.30 10.36
CA ASP A 326 -43.85 21.61 9.83
C ASP A 326 -43.92 21.62 8.29
N LEU A 327 -42.94 21.03 7.61
CA LEU A 327 -42.92 21.02 6.15
C LEU A 327 -44.02 20.12 5.58
N ARG A 328 -44.22 18.92 6.12
CA ARG A 328 -45.29 18.01 5.66
C ARG A 328 -46.66 18.64 5.88
N ALA A 329 -46.90 19.22 7.05
CA ALA A 329 -48.16 19.92 7.35
C ALA A 329 -48.39 21.09 6.39
N HIS A 330 -47.35 21.86 6.08
CA HIS A 330 -47.43 22.93 5.09
C HIS A 330 -47.77 22.41 3.70
N LEU A 331 -47.02 21.42 3.18
CA LEU A 331 -47.23 20.83 1.85
C LEU A 331 -48.65 20.25 1.71
N ALA A 332 -49.19 19.59 2.74
CA ALA A 332 -50.54 19.04 2.72
C ALA A 332 -51.66 20.08 2.49
N THR A 333 -51.35 21.38 2.62
CA THR A 333 -52.29 22.49 2.39
C THR A 333 -52.06 23.22 1.08
N GLN A 334 -51.02 22.85 0.32
CA GLN A 334 -50.67 23.55 -0.90
C GLN A 334 -51.48 23.02 -2.10
N PRO A 335 -51.72 23.86 -3.12
CA PRO A 335 -52.28 23.40 -4.39
C PRO A 335 -51.44 22.27 -5.00
N PHE A 336 -52.07 21.44 -5.82
CA PHE A 336 -51.42 20.29 -6.48
C PHE A 336 -50.82 19.23 -5.53
N ILE A 337 -51.00 19.33 -4.21
CA ILE A 337 -50.60 18.31 -3.25
C ILE A 337 -51.84 17.56 -2.76
N GLY A 338 -51.93 16.27 -3.08
CA GLY A 338 -53.10 15.43 -2.75
C GLY A 338 -52.98 14.76 -1.41
N SER A 339 -51.74 14.43 -1.06
CA SER A 339 -51.40 13.98 0.27
C SER A 339 -49.93 14.30 0.57
N ALA A 340 -49.65 14.65 1.81
CA ALA A 340 -48.30 14.65 2.34
C ALA A 340 -48.32 13.90 3.67
N VAL A 341 -47.64 12.74 3.69
CA VAL A 341 -47.64 11.81 4.83
C VAL A 341 -46.23 11.57 5.32
N VAL A 342 -46.09 11.29 6.62
CA VAL A 342 -44.84 10.79 7.16
C VAL A 342 -44.66 9.34 6.70
N ASN A 343 -43.48 9.02 6.16
CA ASN A 343 -43.12 7.68 5.74
C ASN A 343 -41.83 7.22 6.44
N THR A 344 -41.83 6.01 6.98
CA THR A 344 -40.67 5.41 7.65
C THR A 344 -40.15 4.15 6.96
N ASP A 345 -40.81 3.71 5.88
CA ASP A 345 -40.42 2.54 5.09
C ASP A 345 -39.74 2.95 3.78
N CYS A 346 -38.49 2.51 3.60
CA CYS A 346 -37.66 2.80 2.44
C CYS A 346 -37.77 1.75 1.32
N SER A 347 -38.64 0.74 1.44
CA SER A 347 -38.81 -0.28 0.41
C SER A 347 -39.24 0.32 -0.92
N LEU A 348 -38.72 -0.20 -2.03
CA LEU A 348 -39.04 0.31 -3.36
C LEU A 348 -40.56 0.34 -3.61
N SER A 349 -41.26 -0.72 -3.20
CA SER A 349 -42.73 -0.81 -3.31
C SER A 349 -43.49 0.26 -2.53
N THR A 350 -42.90 0.77 -1.45
CA THR A 350 -43.50 1.87 -0.68
C THR A 350 -43.14 3.22 -1.28
N LEU A 351 -41.88 3.45 -1.67
CA LEU A 351 -41.48 4.69 -2.32
C LEU A 351 -42.26 4.93 -3.62
N GLN A 352 -42.51 3.89 -4.40
CA GLN A 352 -43.31 3.94 -5.64
C GLN A 352 -44.79 4.32 -5.44
N LYS A 353 -45.29 4.40 -4.19
CA LYS A 353 -46.63 4.95 -3.91
C LYS A 353 -46.65 6.47 -3.92
N PHE A 354 -45.48 7.11 -3.86
CA PHE A 354 -45.30 8.55 -3.82
C PHE A 354 -44.71 9.06 -5.13
N ASP A 355 -45.19 10.23 -5.54
CA ASP A 355 -44.70 10.94 -6.71
C ASP A 355 -43.39 11.67 -6.39
N VAL A 356 -43.30 12.18 -5.17
CA VAL A 356 -42.09 12.81 -4.63
C VAL A 356 -41.83 12.30 -3.23
N VAL A 357 -40.58 11.96 -2.96
CA VAL A 357 -40.10 11.64 -1.62
C VAL A 357 -39.13 12.72 -1.14
N ILE A 358 -39.40 13.28 0.03
CA ILE A 358 -38.52 14.25 0.70
C ILE A 358 -37.70 13.49 1.72
N LEU A 359 -36.40 13.37 1.46
CA LEU A 359 -35.47 12.60 2.26
C LEU A 359 -34.78 13.50 3.27
N HIS A 360 -34.68 13.01 4.51
CA HIS A 360 -33.79 13.59 5.51
C HIS A 360 -33.08 12.50 6.30
N GLY A 361 -31.78 12.71 6.52
CA GLY A 361 -31.03 12.08 7.61
C GLY A 361 -30.87 10.58 7.65
N GLN A 362 -30.47 10.11 8.83
CA GLN A 362 -30.16 8.73 9.11
C GLN A 362 -31.45 7.92 9.25
N MET A 363 -31.71 7.09 8.25
CA MET A 363 -32.83 6.17 8.20
C MET A 363 -32.25 4.76 8.14
N SER A 364 -32.56 3.93 9.13
CA SER A 364 -32.04 2.56 9.19
C SER A 364 -32.46 1.69 8.00
N CYS A 365 -33.53 2.06 7.30
CA CYS A 365 -33.99 1.35 6.10
C CYS A 365 -33.38 1.85 4.79
N PHE A 366 -32.62 2.94 4.79
CA PHE A 366 -32.21 3.58 3.54
C PHE A 366 -31.21 2.71 2.76
N SER A 367 -31.40 2.68 1.44
CA SER A 367 -30.51 2.00 0.52
C SER A 367 -30.28 2.89 -0.71
N PRO A 368 -29.01 3.21 -1.06
CA PRO A 368 -28.69 3.92 -2.29
C PRO A 368 -29.28 3.24 -3.53
N SER A 369 -29.22 1.91 -3.60
CA SER A 369 -29.74 1.13 -4.74
C SER A 369 -31.26 1.29 -4.92
N THR A 370 -32.02 1.30 -3.82
CA THR A 370 -33.47 1.50 -3.84
C THR A 370 -33.82 2.92 -4.27
N LEU A 371 -33.10 3.91 -3.74
CA LEU A 371 -33.28 5.30 -4.14
C LEU A 371 -33.00 5.49 -5.64
N ASN A 372 -31.87 4.96 -6.12
CA ASN A 372 -31.48 5.02 -7.52
C ASN A 372 -32.57 4.40 -8.41
N THR A 373 -33.08 3.22 -8.04
CA THR A 373 -34.14 2.53 -8.80
C THR A 373 -35.44 3.32 -8.82
N TYR A 374 -35.83 3.92 -7.68
CA TYR A 374 -37.03 4.76 -7.58
C TYR A 374 -36.95 5.98 -8.50
N VAL A 375 -35.82 6.69 -8.47
CA VAL A 375 -35.62 7.89 -9.31
C VAL A 375 -35.52 7.52 -10.78
N GLN A 376 -34.75 6.50 -11.15
CA GLN A 376 -34.66 6.04 -12.55
C GLN A 376 -36.03 5.62 -13.10
N GLY A 377 -36.88 5.03 -12.26
CA GLY A 377 -38.27 4.67 -12.55
C GLY A 377 -39.26 5.85 -12.61
N GLY A 378 -38.78 7.09 -12.44
CA GLY A 378 -39.56 8.31 -12.67
C GLY A 378 -39.97 9.05 -11.41
N GLY A 379 -39.57 8.57 -10.23
CA GLY A 379 -39.85 9.19 -8.94
C GLY A 379 -39.11 10.52 -8.75
N GLY A 380 -39.75 11.45 -8.04
CA GLY A 380 -39.16 12.73 -7.65
C GLY A 380 -38.48 12.64 -6.29
N VAL A 381 -37.32 13.28 -6.12
CA VAL A 381 -36.63 13.33 -4.82
C VAL A 381 -36.25 14.76 -4.47
N ILE A 382 -36.50 15.12 -3.22
CA ILE A 382 -35.90 16.29 -2.59
C ILE A 382 -34.99 15.79 -1.48
N ALA A 383 -33.68 15.98 -1.64
CA ALA A 383 -32.70 15.60 -0.64
C ALA A 383 -32.25 16.83 0.16
N THR A 384 -32.21 16.66 1.47
CA THR A 384 -31.64 17.63 2.41
C THR A 384 -30.20 17.24 2.76
N PRO A 385 -29.41 18.13 3.35
CA PRO A 385 -27.96 17.93 3.41
C PRO A 385 -27.50 16.83 4.38
N TRP A 386 -28.34 16.50 5.35
CA TRP A 386 -28.12 15.35 6.23
C TRP A 386 -28.07 14.01 5.46
N MET A 387 -28.73 13.91 4.30
CA MET A 387 -28.60 12.74 3.42
C MET A 387 -27.16 12.59 2.93
N TYR A 388 -26.58 13.69 2.50
CA TYR A 388 -25.22 13.73 2.01
C TYR A 388 -24.23 13.40 3.13
N SER A 389 -24.43 13.98 4.32
CA SER A 389 -23.56 13.72 5.48
C SER A 389 -23.53 12.25 5.92
N ASN A 390 -24.62 11.49 5.71
CA ASN A 390 -24.72 10.10 6.19
C ASN A 390 -24.39 9.06 5.12
N TYR A 391 -24.64 9.36 3.84
CA TYR A 391 -24.50 8.38 2.75
C TYR A 391 -23.55 8.81 1.64
N GLY A 392 -22.98 10.02 1.72
CA GLY A 392 -22.00 10.55 0.78
C GLY A 392 -22.56 10.73 -0.64
N ASP A 393 -21.71 10.41 -1.61
CA ASP A 393 -21.96 10.53 -3.04
C ASP A 393 -23.01 9.53 -3.54
N LEU A 394 -24.28 9.89 -3.42
CA LEU A 394 -25.39 9.12 -3.98
C LEU A 394 -25.52 9.38 -5.48
N ASP A 395 -25.59 8.32 -6.30
CA ASP A 395 -25.66 8.45 -7.76
C ASP A 395 -26.82 9.35 -8.22
N ALA A 396 -27.99 9.25 -7.57
CA ALA A 396 -29.17 10.03 -7.90
C ALA A 396 -29.11 11.51 -7.51
N LEU A 397 -28.15 11.97 -6.69
CA LEU A 397 -28.05 13.38 -6.32
C LEU A 397 -27.29 14.21 -7.38
N PRO A 398 -27.66 15.49 -7.59
CA PRO A 398 -27.05 16.36 -8.61
C PRO A 398 -25.60 16.77 -8.31
N VAL A 399 -25.11 16.46 -7.12
CA VAL A 399 -23.84 16.92 -6.59
C VAL A 399 -22.99 15.74 -6.13
N THR A 400 -21.68 15.91 -6.22
CA THR A 400 -20.66 15.07 -5.60
C THR A 400 -19.64 15.95 -4.88
N GLY A 401 -18.90 15.48 -3.88
CA GLY A 401 -18.15 16.39 -3.02
C GLY A 401 -17.81 15.87 -1.62
N GLN A 402 -17.08 16.70 -0.90
CA GLN A 402 -16.56 16.36 0.43
C GLN A 402 -17.18 17.27 1.49
N LEU A 403 -17.73 16.67 2.54
CA LEU A 403 -18.20 17.38 3.73
C LEU A 403 -17.00 18.02 4.44
N ILE A 404 -17.03 19.34 4.58
CA ILE A 404 -16.01 20.12 5.28
C ILE A 404 -16.46 20.38 6.71
N ASN A 405 -17.71 20.81 6.89
CA ASN A 405 -18.24 21.18 8.19
C ASN A 405 -19.76 21.04 8.25
N SER A 406 -20.32 21.07 9.46
CA SER A 406 -21.76 21.04 9.69
C SER A 406 -22.15 22.09 10.71
N PHE A 407 -23.12 22.94 10.36
CA PHE A 407 -23.63 24.00 11.21
C PHE A 407 -25.11 23.73 11.55
N GLN A 408 -25.41 23.53 12.83
CA GLN A 408 -26.80 23.39 13.28
C GLN A 408 -27.60 24.70 13.15
N SER A 409 -26.92 25.84 13.15
CA SER A 409 -27.51 27.17 12.98
C SER A 409 -26.45 28.14 12.44
N TYR A 410 -26.69 28.67 11.24
CA TYR A 410 -25.81 29.61 10.57
C TYR A 410 -26.63 30.72 9.89
N PRO A 411 -26.20 31.99 9.92
CA PRO A 411 -26.90 33.06 9.22
C PRO A 411 -26.83 32.85 7.71
N LEU A 412 -27.99 32.79 7.06
CA LEU A 412 -28.16 32.60 5.63
C LEU A 412 -27.30 33.63 4.87
N LYS A 413 -26.47 33.13 3.97
CA LYS A 413 -25.57 33.93 3.12
C LYS A 413 -25.49 33.27 1.77
N VAL A 414 -26.54 33.45 0.97
CA VAL A 414 -26.65 32.86 -0.36
C VAL A 414 -26.60 33.92 -1.45
N THR A 415 -26.15 33.50 -2.63
CA THR A 415 -26.14 34.28 -3.88
C THR A 415 -26.91 33.51 -4.94
N VAL A 416 -27.89 34.15 -5.56
CA VAL A 416 -28.63 33.59 -6.70
C VAL A 416 -27.79 33.72 -7.96
N THR A 417 -27.48 32.59 -8.58
CA THR A 417 -26.67 32.52 -9.82
C THR A 417 -27.53 32.38 -11.07
N ASP A 418 -28.73 31.79 -10.95
CA ASP A 418 -29.72 31.70 -12.02
C ASP A 418 -31.10 32.13 -11.50
N PRO A 419 -31.47 33.42 -11.66
CA PRO A 419 -32.76 33.92 -11.21
C PRO A 419 -33.94 33.44 -12.07
N THR A 420 -33.68 32.78 -13.20
CA THR A 420 -34.72 32.26 -14.10
C THR A 420 -35.15 30.84 -13.75
N ASP A 421 -34.46 30.21 -12.80
CA ASP A 421 -34.80 28.88 -12.31
C ASP A 421 -36.22 28.86 -11.73
N VAL A 422 -37.07 28.00 -12.27
CA VAL A 422 -38.44 27.76 -11.78
C VAL A 422 -38.51 27.40 -10.30
N LEU A 423 -37.44 26.84 -9.71
CA LEU A 423 -37.37 26.58 -8.26
C LEU A 423 -37.42 27.87 -7.44
N LEU A 424 -36.98 29.00 -8.02
CA LEU A 424 -36.90 30.29 -7.34
C LEU A 424 -38.12 31.18 -7.58
N GLN A 425 -39.15 30.70 -8.28
CA GLN A 425 -40.37 31.47 -8.52
C GLN A 425 -41.04 31.86 -7.19
N GLY A 426 -41.12 33.17 -6.92
CA GLY A 426 -41.68 33.68 -5.67
C GLY A 426 -40.79 33.46 -4.43
N VAL A 427 -39.56 33.00 -4.59
CA VAL A 427 -38.59 32.83 -3.51
C VAL A 427 -37.76 34.10 -3.38
N THR A 428 -37.72 34.69 -2.19
CA THR A 428 -36.84 35.83 -1.87
C THR A 428 -36.07 35.50 -0.60
N PHE A 429 -34.81 35.08 -0.77
CA PHE A 429 -33.92 34.77 0.35
C PHE A 429 -33.66 36.02 1.20
N GLN A 430 -33.70 35.85 2.53
CA GLN A 430 -33.39 36.90 3.49
C GLN A 430 -32.06 36.57 4.17
N ASN A 431 -30.96 37.10 3.63
CA ASN A 431 -29.65 36.86 4.22
C ASN A 431 -29.62 37.38 5.67
N GLY A 432 -29.20 36.50 6.59
CA GLY A 432 -29.28 36.72 8.04
C GLY A 432 -30.26 35.80 8.77
N ASP A 433 -31.23 35.20 8.08
CA ASP A 433 -32.09 34.15 8.64
C ASP A 433 -31.25 32.95 9.11
N PHE A 434 -31.53 32.38 10.28
CA PHE A 434 -30.74 31.27 10.80
C PHE A 434 -31.25 29.94 10.25
N VAL A 435 -30.38 29.18 9.60
CA VAL A 435 -30.68 27.86 9.03
C VAL A 435 -29.55 26.86 9.34
N GLY A 436 -29.89 25.58 9.47
CA GLY A 436 -28.93 24.49 9.47
C GLY A 436 -28.39 24.27 8.06
N TRP A 437 -27.09 24.02 7.96
CA TRP A 437 -26.34 23.93 6.70
C TRP A 437 -25.08 23.06 6.87
N GLU A 438 -24.77 22.25 5.86
CA GLU A 438 -23.57 21.44 5.77
C GLU A 438 -22.65 22.08 4.75
N GLU A 439 -21.52 22.59 5.23
CA GLU A 439 -20.51 23.13 4.35
C GLU A 439 -19.86 21.97 3.60
N ILE A 440 -20.33 21.77 2.37
CA ILE A 440 -19.82 20.76 1.46
C ILE A 440 -19.21 21.47 0.25
N GLN A 441 -18.00 21.05 -0.12
CA GLN A 441 -17.41 21.48 -1.38
C GLN A 441 -17.88 20.52 -2.47
N PHE A 442 -18.80 21.03 -3.28
CA PHE A 442 -19.46 20.28 -4.33
C PHE A 442 -18.80 20.47 -5.69
N THR A 443 -18.93 19.42 -6.50
CA THR A 443 -18.84 19.39 -7.95
C THR A 443 -20.22 18.99 -8.47
N LEU A 444 -20.78 19.76 -9.41
CA LEU A 444 -22.02 19.36 -10.09
C LEU A 444 -21.74 18.17 -10.99
N LYS A 445 -22.64 17.19 -10.96
CA LYS A 445 -22.61 16.10 -11.94
C LYS A 445 -22.93 16.63 -13.35
N PRO A 446 -22.43 15.98 -14.41
CA PRO A 446 -22.77 16.36 -15.78
C PRO A 446 -24.30 16.45 -15.98
N GLY A 447 -24.76 17.56 -16.54
CA GLY A 447 -26.20 17.84 -16.73
C GLY A 447 -26.92 18.43 -15.51
N ALA A 448 -26.30 18.42 -14.33
CA ALA A 448 -26.84 19.10 -13.15
C ALA A 448 -26.66 20.62 -13.22
N LYS A 449 -27.64 21.34 -12.65
CA LYS A 449 -27.67 22.80 -12.62
C LYS A 449 -27.78 23.27 -11.18
N SER A 450 -27.11 24.39 -10.87
CA SER A 450 -27.26 25.08 -9.59
C SER A 450 -27.67 26.53 -9.82
N SER A 451 -28.68 26.97 -9.08
CA SER A 451 -29.25 28.32 -9.17
C SER A 451 -28.96 29.19 -7.96
N VAL A 452 -28.43 28.60 -6.88
CA VAL A 452 -28.09 29.31 -5.65
C VAL A 452 -26.83 28.70 -5.05
N VAL A 453 -25.90 29.56 -4.62
CA VAL A 453 -24.65 29.16 -3.96
C VAL A 453 -24.48 29.85 -2.62
N TRP A 454 -23.83 29.16 -1.68
CA TRP A 454 -23.42 29.70 -0.39
C TRP A 454 -22.18 30.58 -0.54
N LEU A 455 -22.16 31.68 0.20
CA LEU A 455 -21.03 32.62 0.32
C LEU A 455 -20.54 33.22 -1.02
N GLY A 456 -21.32 33.09 -2.09
CA GLY A 456 -20.89 33.48 -3.44
C GLY A 456 -19.84 32.55 -4.06
N ASP A 457 -19.61 31.38 -3.47
CA ASP A 457 -18.63 30.39 -3.92
C ASP A 457 -19.30 29.37 -4.85
N LEU A 458 -18.83 29.31 -6.10
CA LEU A 458 -19.38 28.41 -7.12
C LEU A 458 -19.13 26.92 -6.83
N SER A 459 -18.35 26.58 -5.82
CA SER A 459 -18.17 25.21 -5.32
C SER A 459 -19.08 24.85 -4.14
N ARG A 460 -19.96 25.78 -3.69
CA ARG A 460 -20.85 25.57 -2.54
C ARG A 460 -22.31 25.72 -2.94
N HIS A 461 -22.85 24.72 -3.63
CA HIS A 461 -24.22 24.75 -4.13
C HIS A 461 -25.27 24.65 -3.02
N ALA A 462 -26.11 25.67 -2.89
CA ALA A 462 -27.22 25.70 -1.94
C ALA A 462 -28.51 25.12 -2.52
N VAL A 463 -28.74 25.34 -3.81
CA VAL A 463 -29.87 24.77 -4.57
C VAL A 463 -29.29 24.18 -5.85
N ALA A 464 -29.47 22.88 -6.03
CA ALA A 464 -29.08 22.16 -7.23
C ALA A 464 -30.18 21.20 -7.68
N LYS A 465 -30.29 20.99 -8.98
CA LYS A 465 -31.29 20.09 -9.57
C LYS A 465 -30.75 19.40 -10.82
N TRP A 466 -31.26 18.21 -11.09
CA TRP A 466 -30.96 17.48 -12.33
C TRP A 466 -31.96 16.36 -12.60
N GLN A 467 -31.81 15.75 -13.76
CA GLN A 467 -32.55 14.55 -14.14
C GLN A 467 -31.65 13.33 -13.95
N TYR A 468 -32.23 12.24 -13.45
CA TYR A 468 -31.53 10.96 -13.29
C TYR A 468 -32.44 9.83 -13.74
N GLY A 469 -32.08 9.18 -14.86
CA GLY A 469 -33.03 8.35 -15.60
C GLY A 469 -34.27 9.15 -16.00
N SER A 470 -35.46 8.62 -15.71
CA SER A 470 -36.72 9.34 -15.99
C SER A 470 -37.20 10.23 -14.84
N GLY A 471 -36.49 10.25 -13.70
CA GLY A 471 -36.86 11.02 -12.50
C GLY A 471 -36.20 12.40 -12.42
N ARG A 472 -36.61 13.17 -11.40
CA ARG A 472 -36.12 14.52 -11.14
C ARG A 472 -35.70 14.66 -9.69
N VAL A 473 -34.49 15.18 -9.48
CA VAL A 473 -33.91 15.30 -8.13
C VAL A 473 -33.50 16.73 -7.86
N VAL A 474 -33.90 17.22 -6.69
CA VAL A 474 -33.48 18.51 -6.14
C VAL A 474 -32.67 18.25 -4.87
N TYR A 475 -31.52 18.89 -4.78
CA TYR A 475 -30.74 18.99 -3.56
C TYR A 475 -30.89 20.39 -3.00
N LEU A 476 -31.39 20.47 -1.77
CA LEU A 476 -31.54 21.71 -1.01
C LEU A 476 -30.61 21.63 0.19
N ASP A 477 -29.57 22.45 0.21
CA ASP A 477 -28.53 22.46 1.26
C ASP A 477 -28.99 23.24 2.51
N PHE A 478 -30.20 22.95 2.97
CA PHE A 478 -30.86 23.56 4.12
C PHE A 478 -31.56 22.50 4.96
N HIS A 479 -31.58 22.69 6.28
CA HIS A 479 -32.34 21.83 7.17
C HIS A 479 -33.83 22.18 7.13
N TYR A 480 -34.69 21.18 6.94
CA TYR A 480 -36.14 21.36 6.79
C TYR A 480 -37.00 20.65 7.84
N LEU A 481 -36.48 19.56 8.41
CA LEU A 481 -37.27 18.54 9.10
C LEU A 481 -36.68 18.11 10.45
N THR A 482 -35.59 18.71 10.91
CA THR A 482 -34.84 18.25 12.09
C THR A 482 -35.07 19.11 13.33
N SER A 483 -35.25 18.51 14.50
CA SER A 483 -35.53 19.24 15.75
C SER A 483 -34.29 19.81 16.45
N ASP A 484 -33.10 19.45 15.98
CA ASP A 484 -31.81 19.82 16.57
C ASP A 484 -31.13 21.02 15.88
N CYS A 485 -31.79 21.63 14.87
CA CYS A 485 -31.22 22.68 14.04
C CYS A 485 -32.23 23.80 13.73
N SER A 486 -31.74 24.93 13.22
CA SER A 486 -32.63 25.99 12.71
C SER A 486 -33.19 25.60 11.34
N LEU A 487 -34.50 25.73 11.14
CA LEU A 487 -35.16 25.18 9.96
C LEU A 487 -35.54 26.24 8.92
N ALA A 488 -35.21 25.97 7.65
CA ALA A 488 -35.68 26.76 6.51
C ALA A 488 -37.21 26.74 6.39
N SER A 489 -37.86 25.65 6.81
CA SER A 489 -39.32 25.55 6.90
C SER A 489 -39.94 26.53 7.92
N GLY A 490 -39.15 27.18 8.78
CA GLY A 490 -39.60 28.27 9.64
C GLY A 490 -39.89 29.58 8.88
N TYR A 491 -39.37 29.73 7.66
CA TYR A 491 -39.44 30.95 6.87
C TYR A 491 -40.33 30.80 5.63
N THR A 492 -40.95 31.89 5.18
CA THR A 492 -41.82 31.90 3.99
C THR A 492 -41.05 31.51 2.73
N TRP A 493 -39.81 32.00 2.57
CA TRP A 493 -38.97 31.67 1.42
C TRP A 493 -38.62 30.17 1.39
N GLY A 494 -38.34 29.55 2.54
CA GLY A 494 -37.95 28.15 2.62
C GLY A 494 -39.13 27.22 2.33
N LYS A 495 -40.32 27.56 2.84
CA LYS A 495 -41.59 26.90 2.51
C LYS A 495 -41.89 26.96 1.01
N GLN A 496 -41.80 28.15 0.41
CA GLN A 496 -42.03 28.34 -1.02
C GLN A 496 -41.02 27.55 -1.87
N LEU A 497 -39.74 27.58 -1.51
CA LEU A 497 -38.69 26.82 -2.20
C LEU A 497 -38.95 25.32 -2.16
N ALA A 498 -39.32 24.76 -1.00
CA ALA A 498 -39.64 23.34 -0.88
C ALA A 498 -40.89 22.95 -1.67
N TYR A 499 -41.90 23.83 -1.72
CA TYR A 499 -43.08 23.63 -2.55
C TYR A 499 -42.73 23.64 -4.05
N ASN A 500 -41.97 24.62 -4.53
CA ASN A 500 -41.51 24.67 -5.93
C ASN A 500 -40.66 23.45 -6.30
N ALA A 501 -39.76 23.03 -5.41
CA ALA A 501 -38.98 21.80 -5.57
C ALA A 501 -39.87 20.56 -5.65
N THR A 502 -40.96 20.52 -4.87
CA THR A 502 -41.94 19.43 -4.89
C THR A 502 -42.65 19.36 -6.23
N LEU A 503 -43.14 20.51 -6.73
CA LEU A 503 -43.80 20.56 -8.02
C LEU A 503 -42.86 20.18 -9.17
N TRP A 504 -41.61 20.70 -9.16
CA TRP A 504 -40.65 20.40 -10.21
C TRP A 504 -40.22 18.92 -10.19
N ALA A 505 -39.92 18.36 -9.01
CA ALA A 505 -39.58 16.95 -8.85
C ALA A 505 -40.76 16.02 -9.22
N GLY A 506 -41.99 16.46 -8.91
CA GLY A 506 -43.24 15.77 -9.26
C GLY A 506 -43.70 15.97 -10.70
N LYS A 507 -42.91 16.67 -11.53
CA LYS A 507 -43.17 16.96 -12.95
C LYS A 507 -44.43 17.79 -13.21
N VAL A 508 -44.81 18.64 -12.26
CA VAL A 508 -45.86 19.65 -12.40
C VAL A 508 -45.30 20.99 -12.89
N LEU A 509 -44.03 21.29 -12.58
CA LEU A 509 -43.28 22.49 -13.01
C LEU A 509 -42.07 22.17 -13.88
#